data_AF-A0A640W2Z7-F1
#
_entry.id   AF-A0A640W2Z7-F1
#
_cell.length_a   1.000
_cell.length_b   1.000
_cell.length_c   1.000
_cell.angle_alpha   90.00
_cell.angle_beta   90.00
_cell.angle_gamma   90.00
#
_symmetry.space_group_name_H-M   'P 1'
#
loop_
_entity.id
_entity.type
_entity.pdbx_description
1 polymer ?
#
loop_
_entity_poly.entity_id
_entity_poly.type
_entity_poly.pdbx_seq_one_letter_code
_entity_poly.pdbx_strand_id
1 'polypeptide(L)'
;MVEIEITKMSSKGQIVIPSKMRKDFKVGEKFIIIKDKNRLILRRASDLDRNFLEDLEFARRTEEAFKRYKEGKFKEVSGDKFIDMLETW
;
A
#
# COMPACT_ATOMS: atom_id res chain seq x y z
N MET A 1 5.31 12.75 2.99
CA MET A 1 4.35 13.01 4.09
C MET A 1 3.10 12.20 3.77
N VAL A 2 2.50 11.50 4.75
CA VAL A 2 1.31 10.65 4.49
C VAL A 2 0.05 11.47 4.73
N GLU A 3 -0.83 11.56 3.74
CA GLU A 3 -2.16 12.18 3.90
C GLU A 3 -3.20 11.12 4.28
N ILE A 4 -3.94 11.38 5.35
CA ILE A 4 -4.98 10.46 5.88
C ILE A 4 -6.28 11.26 6.03
N GLU A 5 -7.38 10.74 5.50
CA GLU A 5 -8.72 11.32 5.59
C GLU A 5 -9.73 10.20 5.85
N ILE A 6 -10.82 10.53 6.54
CA ILE A 6 -11.93 9.61 6.81
C ILE A 6 -13.09 9.95 5.88
N THR A 7 -13.62 8.95 5.18
CA THR A 7 -14.80 9.08 4.31
C THR A 7 -15.86 8.05 4.72
N LYS A 8 -17.10 8.27 4.29
CA LYS A 8 -18.23 7.36 4.56
C LYS A 8 -18.81 6.82 3.26
N MET A 9 -19.42 5.65 3.35
CA MET A 9 -20.19 5.10 2.25
C MET A 9 -21.47 5.93 2.04
N SER A 10 -21.76 6.29 0.81
CA SER A 10 -23.04 6.91 0.43
C SER A 10 -24.17 5.88 0.44
N SER A 11 -25.42 6.34 0.42
CA SER A 11 -26.60 5.47 0.32
C SER A 11 -26.62 4.57 -0.92
N LYS A 12 -25.86 4.94 -1.96
CA LYS A 12 -25.71 4.14 -3.19
C LYS A 12 -24.54 3.15 -3.14
N GLY A 13 -23.92 2.96 -1.97
CA GLY A 13 -22.78 2.06 -1.80
C GLY A 13 -21.44 2.61 -2.33
N GLN A 14 -21.40 3.89 -2.73
CA GLN A 14 -20.18 4.51 -3.27
C GLN A 14 -19.33 5.10 -2.16
N ILE A 15 -18.01 4.90 -2.24
CA ILE A 15 -17.02 5.61 -1.43
C ILE A 15 -16.42 6.73 -2.28
N VAL A 16 -16.40 7.94 -1.73
CA VAL A 16 -15.89 9.13 -2.43
C VAL A 16 -14.49 9.44 -1.94
N ILE A 17 -13.54 9.52 -2.87
CA ILE A 17 -12.18 10.02 -2.59
C ILE A 17 -12.29 11.51 -2.22
N PRO A 18 -11.66 11.99 -1.14
CA PRO A 18 -11.67 13.41 -0.77
C PRO A 18 -11.18 14.33 -1.89
N SER A 19 -11.71 15.56 -1.98
CA SER A 19 -11.40 16.50 -3.07
C SER A 19 -9.91 16.88 -3.12
N LYS A 20 -9.24 17.01 -1.97
CA LYS A 20 -7.80 17.29 -1.88
C LYS A 20 -6.94 16.21 -2.54
N MET A 21 -7.33 14.94 -2.37
CA MET A 21 -6.64 13.77 -2.95
C MET A 21 -7.04 13.48 -4.40
N ARG A 22 -8.09 14.13 -4.91
CA ARG A 22 -8.56 13.98 -6.31
C ARG A 22 -7.83 14.87 -7.30
N LYS A 23 -7.02 15.83 -6.85
CA LYS A 23 -6.39 16.85 -7.71
C LYS A 23 -5.54 16.24 -8.82
N ASP A 24 -4.97 15.06 -8.58
CA ASP A 24 -4.08 14.37 -9.51
C ASP A 24 -4.80 13.40 -10.45
N PHE A 25 -6.13 13.29 -10.35
CA PHE A 25 -6.95 12.40 -11.17
C PHE A 25 -7.70 13.17 -12.25
N LYS A 26 -7.71 12.61 -13.46
CA LYS A 26 -8.44 13.15 -14.60
C LYS A 26 -9.86 12.59 -14.65
N VAL A 27 -10.79 13.38 -15.17
CA VAL A 27 -12.16 12.91 -15.41
C VAL A 27 -12.13 11.75 -16.42
N GLY A 28 -12.83 10.67 -16.11
CA GLY A 28 -12.87 9.46 -16.95
C GLY A 28 -11.68 8.50 -16.74
N GLU A 29 -10.77 8.81 -15.82
CA GLU A 29 -9.65 7.94 -15.49
C GLU A 29 -10.13 6.60 -14.91
N LYS A 30 -9.55 5.51 -15.43
CA LYS A 30 -9.90 4.15 -15.02
C LYS A 30 -9.00 3.73 -13.87
N PHE A 31 -9.57 3.04 -12.90
CA PHE A 31 -8.85 2.47 -11.78
C PHE A 31 -9.09 0.97 -11.70
N ILE A 32 -8.05 0.25 -11.30
CA ILE A 32 -8.20 -1.12 -10.82
C ILE A 32 -8.44 -1.08 -9.32
N ILE A 33 -9.44 -1.84 -8.88
CA ILE A 33 -9.74 -2.10 -7.47
C ILE A 33 -9.34 -3.54 -7.18
N ILE A 34 -8.35 -3.72 -6.31
CA ILE A 34 -7.95 -5.04 -5.80
C ILE A 34 -8.46 -5.17 -4.38
N LYS A 35 -9.06 -6.32 -4.05
CA LYS A 35 -9.44 -6.67 -2.68
C LYS A 35 -8.49 -7.74 -2.15
N ASP A 36 -7.77 -7.41 -1.08
CA ASP A 36 -7.01 -8.39 -0.29
C ASP A 36 -7.54 -8.40 1.14
N LYS A 37 -8.22 -9.50 1.50
CA LYS A 37 -8.89 -9.68 2.80
C LYS A 37 -9.80 -8.48 3.15
N ASN A 38 -9.35 -7.64 4.08
CA ASN A 38 -10.10 -6.50 4.62
C ASN A 38 -9.59 -5.16 4.07
N ARG A 39 -8.80 -5.19 3.00
CA ARG A 39 -8.19 -4.00 2.38
C ARG A 39 -8.58 -3.90 0.92
N LEU A 40 -8.77 -2.67 0.48
CA LEU A 40 -8.96 -2.32 -0.92
C LEU A 40 -7.78 -1.48 -1.36
N ILE A 41 -7.15 -1.88 -2.46
CA ILE A 41 -6.07 -1.15 -3.10
C ILE A 41 -6.63 -0.58 -4.41
N LEU A 42 -6.48 0.73 -4.58
CA LEU A 42 -6.88 1.45 -5.79
C LEU A 42 -5.62 1.89 -6.53
N ARG A 43 -5.50 1.55 -7.82
CA ARG A 43 -4.41 2.01 -8.70
C ARG A 43 -4.95 2.50 -10.03
N ARG A 44 -4.30 3.50 -10.63
CA ARG A 44 -4.64 3.95 -11.98
C ARG A 44 -4.35 2.86 -12.99
N ALA A 45 -5.26 2.65 -13.93
CA ALA A 45 -5.07 1.65 -14.98
C ALA A 45 -3.97 2.06 -15.98
N SER A 46 -3.70 3.36 -16.12
CA SER A 46 -2.59 3.88 -16.93
C SER A 46 -1.22 3.55 -16.35
N ASP A 47 -1.15 3.37 -15.03
CA ASP A 47 0.11 3.14 -14.30
C ASP A 47 0.43 1.63 -14.24
N LEU A 48 -0.39 0.79 -14.89
CA LEU A 48 -0.18 -0.65 -14.99
C LEU A 48 0.87 -0.93 -16.05
N ASP A 49 2.12 -0.79 -15.66
CA ASP A 49 3.24 -1.35 -16.42
C ASP A 49 3.28 -2.88 -16.26
N ARG A 50 4.17 -3.55 -17.00
CA ARG A 50 4.37 -5.02 -16.96
C ARG A 50 4.56 -5.58 -15.54
N ASN A 51 4.93 -4.73 -14.58
CA ASN A 51 5.28 -5.07 -13.20
C ASN A 51 4.07 -5.08 -12.24
N PHE A 52 2.83 -4.99 -12.73
CA PHE A 52 1.64 -5.03 -11.88
C PHE A 52 1.59 -6.23 -10.90
N LEU A 53 2.06 -7.40 -11.32
CA LEU A 53 2.17 -8.57 -10.45
C LEU A 53 3.20 -8.36 -9.32
N GLU A 54 4.33 -7.73 -9.62
CA GLU A 54 5.35 -7.39 -8.63
C GLU A 54 4.83 -6.36 -7.63
N ASP A 55 4.06 -5.40 -8.11
CA ASP A 55 3.40 -4.38 -7.30
C ASP A 55 2.38 -4.95 -6.32
N LEU A 56 1.60 -5.94 -6.77
CA LEU A 56 0.67 -6.68 -5.93
C LEU A 56 1.43 -7.46 -4.84
N GLU A 57 2.51 -8.14 -5.24
CA GLU A 57 3.34 -8.91 -4.33
C GLU A 57 4.08 -8.01 -3.32
N PHE A 58 4.55 -6.84 -3.76
CA PHE A 58 5.16 -5.83 -2.89
C PHE A 58 4.18 -5.34 -1.82
N ALA A 59 2.93 -5.05 -2.21
CA ALA A 59 1.89 -4.63 -1.28
C ALA A 59 1.62 -5.72 -0.23
N ARG A 60 1.49 -6.98 -0.66
CA ARG A 60 1.30 -8.14 0.22
C ARG A 60 2.45 -8.29 1.22
N ARG A 61 3.71 -8.26 0.74
CA ARG A 61 4.91 -8.39 1.59
C ARG A 61 5.05 -7.25 2.58
N THR A 62 4.79 -6.01 2.14
CA THR A 62 4.85 -4.81 3.00
C THR A 62 3.81 -4.90 4.12
N GLU A 63 2.60 -5.36 3.82
CA GLU A 63 1.57 -5.55 4.81
C GLU A 63 1.92 -6.62 5.84
N GLU A 64 2.49 -7.75 5.41
CA GLU A 64 2.96 -8.80 6.31
C GLU A 64 4.10 -8.33 7.20
N ALA A 65 5.08 -7.63 6.63
CA ALA A 65 6.18 -7.03 7.39
C ALA A 65 5.67 -6.01 8.41
N PHE A 66 4.72 -5.15 8.02
CA PHE A 66 4.13 -4.16 8.91
C PHE A 66 3.34 -4.80 10.06
N LYS A 67 2.59 -5.88 9.80
CA LYS A 67 1.93 -6.66 10.87
C LYS A 67 2.94 -7.26 11.84
N ARG A 68 4.00 -7.90 11.34
CA ARG A 68 5.09 -8.44 12.18
C ARG A 68 5.73 -7.35 13.04
N TYR A 69 6.01 -6.19 12.46
CA TYR A 69 6.54 -5.05 13.20
C TYR A 69 5.61 -4.58 14.32
N LYS A 70 4.30 -4.43 14.03
CA LYS A 70 3.29 -4.06 15.03
C LYS A 70 3.13 -5.11 16.14
N GLU A 71 3.35 -6.37 15.83
CA GLU A 71 3.34 -7.49 16.79
C GLU A 71 4.67 -7.61 17.56
N GLY A 72 5.66 -6.74 17.34
CA GLY A 72 6.97 -6.80 17.99
C GLY A 72 7.85 -7.96 17.49
N LYS A 73 7.48 -8.61 16.39
CA LYS A 73 8.22 -9.72 15.77
C LYS A 73 9.36 -9.22 14.89
N PHE A 74 10.17 -8.32 15.42
CA PHE A 74 11.40 -7.82 14.80
C PHE A 74 12.60 -8.13 15.69
N LYS A 75 13.80 -8.20 15.09
CA LYS A 75 15.05 -8.27 15.84
C LYS A 75 15.67 -6.89 15.81
N GLU A 76 16.05 -6.40 16.98
CA GLU A 76 16.84 -5.18 17.10
C GLU A 76 18.32 -5.57 17.23
N VAL A 77 19.16 -4.98 16.40
CA VAL A 77 20.60 -5.20 16.38
C VAL A 77 21.30 -3.85 16.20
N SER A 78 22.53 -3.72 16.69
CA SER A 78 23.35 -2.54 16.41
C SER A 78 23.72 -2.48 14.92
N GLY A 79 24.03 -1.27 14.43
CA GLY A 79 24.45 -1.07 13.04
C GLY A 79 25.62 -1.95 12.64
N ASP A 80 26.65 -2.02 13.48
CA ASP A 80 27.84 -2.86 13.22
C ASP A 80 27.47 -4.34 13.06
N LYS A 81 26.63 -4.88 13.97
CA LYS A 81 26.15 -6.27 13.89
C LYS A 81 25.27 -6.52 12.66
N PHE A 82 24.54 -5.52 12.20
CA PHE A 82 23.74 -5.65 10.98
C PHE A 82 24.64 -5.80 9.74
N ILE A 83 25.75 -5.05 9.68
CA ILE A 83 26.74 -5.18 8.60
C ILE A 83 27.37 -6.58 8.60
N ASP A 84 27.81 -7.09 9.76
CA ASP A 84 28.35 -8.44 9.87
C ASP A 84 27.37 -9.51 9.35
N MET A 85 26.07 -9.34 9.61
CA MET A 85 25.03 -10.26 9.13
C MET A 85 24.87 -10.25 7.61
N LEU A 86 25.08 -9.11 6.95
CA LEU A 86 25.00 -8.99 5.49
C LEU A 86 26.18 -9.68 4.78
N GLU A 87 27.35 -9.73 5.40
CA GLU A 87 28.53 -10.39 4.83
C GLU A 87 28.40 -11.93 4.83
N THR A 88 27.56 -12.47 5.71
CA THR A 88 27.27 -13.91 5.81
C THR A 88 26.07 -14.38 4.99
N TRP A 89 25.44 -13.51 4.20
CA TRP A 89 24.19 -13.77 3.48
C TRP A 89 24.38 -14.24 2.04
#